data_AF-A0A1Y3MCT6-F1
#
_entry.id   AF-A0A1Y3MCT6-F1
#
_cell.length_a   1.000
_cell.length_b   1.000
_cell.length_c   1.000
_cell.angle_alpha   90.00
_cell.angle_beta   90.00
_cell.angle_gamma   90.00
#
_symmetry.space_group_name_H-M   'P 1'
#
loop_
_entity.id
_entity.type
_entity.pdbx_description
1 polymer ?
#
loop_
_entity_poly.entity_id
_entity_poly.type
_entity_poly.pdbx_seq_one_letter_code
_entity_poly.pdbx_strand_id
1 'polypeptide(L)'
;MRIKGVLISFLALITFLGFSPIEKASASDSVNEVGNRIDTSKNYYIVPADLPTRGLIFRPLSNSVLSVQVSPIGNTVEKPSATPVKLHFSEKNQKYRIGMPMNIMGNHGSFWFWASGNGVYFDWQENNATYWTITPVEGGYTIQAEDRYLYYKDVISPMHGPLTVAHLGKEEVVWKLVSAP
;
A
#
# COMPACT_ATOMS: atom_id res chain seq x y z
N MET A 1 -63.65 -26.46 -57.84
CA MET A 1 -64.78 -27.05 -57.08
C MET A 1 -64.51 -26.88 -55.59
N ARG A 2 -65.53 -26.45 -54.84
CA ARG A 2 -65.51 -26.13 -53.39
C ARG A 2 -65.62 -27.38 -52.52
N ILE A 3 -64.86 -27.44 -51.42
CA ILE A 3 -65.17 -28.15 -50.15
C ILE A 3 -64.51 -27.28 -49.05
N LYS A 4 -65.21 -26.36 -48.34
CA LYS A 4 -66.04 -26.51 -47.12
C LYS A 4 -65.39 -27.45 -46.09
N GLY A 5 -64.78 -27.02 -44.99
CA GLY A 5 -65.38 -26.38 -43.82
C GLY A 5 -64.76 -27.05 -42.57
N VAL A 6 -64.12 -26.29 -41.69
CA VAL A 6 -64.53 -26.04 -40.29
C VAL A 6 -64.68 -27.29 -39.42
N LEU A 7 -63.81 -27.45 -38.42
CA LEU A 7 -64.24 -27.50 -37.01
C LEU A 7 -63.08 -27.30 -36.03
N ILE A 8 -63.37 -26.47 -35.04
CA ILE A 8 -62.56 -26.04 -33.91
C ILE A 8 -62.49 -27.17 -32.87
N SER A 9 -61.33 -27.37 -32.25
CA SER A 9 -61.27 -27.92 -30.88
C SER A 9 -60.13 -27.27 -30.09
N PHE A 10 -60.48 -26.29 -29.27
CA PHE A 10 -59.69 -25.75 -28.16
C PHE A 10 -59.83 -26.70 -26.96
N LEU A 11 -58.74 -27.34 -26.53
CA LEU A 11 -58.45 -27.89 -25.18
C LEU A 11 -57.19 -28.77 -25.33
N ALA A 12 -56.10 -28.71 -24.55
CA ALA A 12 -55.82 -28.09 -23.26
C ALA A 12 -54.28 -27.95 -23.16
N LEU A 13 -53.77 -26.86 -22.58
CA LEU A 13 -53.06 -26.85 -21.28
C LEU A 13 -51.55 -26.54 -21.41
N ILE A 14 -51.24 -25.26 -21.25
CA ILE A 14 -50.12 -24.67 -20.50
C ILE A 14 -48.91 -25.59 -20.26
N THR A 15 -47.76 -25.23 -20.83
CA THR A 15 -46.51 -25.13 -20.06
C THR A 15 -45.45 -24.30 -20.82
N PHE A 16 -45.00 -23.24 -20.16
CA PHE A 16 -43.73 -22.52 -20.33
C PHE A 16 -43.48 -21.70 -21.61
N LEU A 17 -44.04 -20.49 -21.56
CA LEU A 17 -43.34 -19.26 -21.93
C LEU A 17 -41.92 -19.21 -21.34
N GLY A 18 -40.96 -18.74 -22.16
CA GLY A 18 -39.91 -17.84 -21.66
C GLY A 18 -38.54 -18.45 -21.42
N PHE A 19 -37.81 -18.76 -22.50
CA PHE A 19 -36.36 -18.65 -22.49
C PHE A 19 -35.89 -17.94 -23.76
N SER A 20 -35.95 -16.60 -23.73
CA SER A 20 -35.01 -15.80 -24.51
C SER A 20 -33.61 -16.04 -23.94
N PRO A 21 -32.55 -16.14 -24.77
CA PRO A 21 -31.19 -16.17 -24.26
C PRO A 21 -30.97 -14.84 -23.53
N ILE A 22 -30.80 -14.91 -22.21
CA ILE A 22 -30.33 -13.77 -21.44
C ILE A 22 -28.91 -13.52 -21.93
N GLU A 23 -28.80 -12.50 -22.78
CA GLU A 23 -27.57 -11.77 -23.06
C GLU A 23 -26.97 -11.43 -21.70
N LYS A 24 -25.91 -12.14 -21.35
CA LYS A 24 -25.16 -11.91 -20.11
C LYS A 24 -24.46 -10.57 -20.31
N ALA A 25 -25.18 -9.50 -20.02
CA ALA A 25 -24.58 -8.22 -19.71
C ALA A 25 -23.60 -8.49 -18.56
N SER A 26 -22.31 -8.58 -18.89
CA SER A 26 -21.27 -8.34 -17.91
C SER A 26 -21.47 -6.91 -17.46
N ALA A 27 -22.26 -6.72 -16.40
CA ALA A 27 -22.14 -5.57 -15.55
C ALA A 27 -20.65 -5.46 -15.23
N SER A 28 -20.00 -4.42 -15.74
CA SER A 28 -18.73 -4.00 -15.19
C SER A 28 -19.04 -3.64 -13.75
N ASP A 29 -18.80 -4.59 -12.85
CA ASP A 29 -18.61 -4.26 -11.45
C ASP A 29 -17.43 -3.29 -11.43
N SER A 30 -17.73 -1.99 -11.48
CA SER A 30 -16.85 -0.98 -10.92
C SER A 30 -16.82 -1.25 -9.43
N VAL A 31 -16.12 -2.33 -9.05
CA VAL A 31 -15.68 -2.59 -7.69
C VAL A 31 -15.01 -1.30 -7.29
N ASN A 32 -15.64 -0.57 -6.37
CA ASN A 32 -15.22 0.72 -5.87
C ASN A 32 -13.69 0.76 -5.74
N GLU A 33 -13.01 1.39 -6.69
CA GLU A 33 -11.55 1.57 -6.67
C GLU A 33 -11.12 2.36 -5.42
N VAL A 34 -12.09 3.09 -4.84
CA VAL A 34 -11.99 3.88 -3.61
C VAL A 34 -11.93 3.01 -2.33
N GLY A 35 -12.36 1.74 -2.38
CA GLY A 35 -12.51 0.88 -1.19
C GLY A 35 -11.23 0.22 -0.67
N ASN A 36 -10.17 0.13 -1.49
CA ASN A 36 -8.90 -0.52 -1.13
C ASN A 36 -7.76 0.47 -0.82
N ARG A 37 -8.05 1.77 -0.79
CA ARG A 37 -7.04 2.80 -0.54
C ARG A 37 -6.68 2.85 0.93
N ILE A 38 -5.39 3.00 1.22
CA ILE A 38 -4.92 3.17 2.58
C ILE A 38 -5.44 4.51 3.12
N ASP A 39 -5.99 4.49 4.33
CA ASP A 39 -6.55 5.69 4.97
C ASP A 39 -5.42 6.70 5.28
N THR A 40 -5.29 7.73 4.44
CA THR A 40 -4.27 8.78 4.54
C THR A 40 -4.58 9.84 5.61
N SER A 41 -5.69 9.72 6.33
CA SER A 41 -6.01 10.60 7.46
C SER A 41 -5.20 10.24 8.71
N LYS A 42 -4.70 9.01 8.79
CA LYS A 42 -3.96 8.44 9.92
C LYS A 42 -2.45 8.47 9.71
N ASN A 43 -1.74 8.37 10.82
CA ASN A 43 -0.33 8.02 10.85
C ASN A 43 -0.18 6.51 11.01
N TYR A 44 0.95 5.97 10.55
CA TYR A 44 1.28 4.55 10.64
C TYR A 44 2.72 4.35 11.11
N TYR A 45 2.96 3.27 11.84
CA TYR A 45 4.26 2.63 11.89
C TYR A 45 4.35 1.64 10.74
N ILE A 46 5.45 1.69 9.98
CA ILE A 46 5.78 0.69 8.98
C ILE A 46 6.67 -0.35 9.64
N VAL A 47 6.18 -1.59 9.76
CA VAL A 47 6.92 -2.70 10.39
C VAL A 47 7.03 -3.87 9.41
N PRO A 48 8.16 -4.57 9.32
CA PRO A 48 8.21 -5.79 8.54
C PRO A 48 7.39 -6.88 9.27
N ALA A 49 6.67 -7.71 8.51
CA ALA A 49 5.69 -8.64 9.05
C ALA A 49 6.32 -9.74 9.92
N ASP A 50 7.58 -10.06 9.67
CA ASP A 50 8.42 -11.04 10.38
C ASP A 50 9.11 -10.47 11.63
N LEU A 51 9.26 -9.15 11.74
CA LEU A 51 9.73 -8.46 12.96
C LEU A 51 8.69 -7.40 13.44
N PRO A 52 7.49 -7.83 13.86
CA PRO A 52 6.35 -6.92 14.06
C PRO A 52 6.52 -5.94 15.23
N THR A 53 7.55 -6.10 16.06
CA THR A 53 7.84 -5.22 17.20
C THR A 53 8.91 -4.16 16.89
N ARG A 54 9.55 -4.24 15.72
CA ARG A 54 10.67 -3.39 15.28
C ARG A 54 10.29 -2.74 13.95
N GLY A 55 9.99 -1.45 13.93
CA GLY A 55 9.62 -0.76 12.70
C GLY A 55 10.70 0.12 12.12
N LEU A 56 10.34 0.78 11.02
CA LEU A 56 11.19 1.79 10.40
C LEU A 56 11.36 2.97 11.36
N ILE A 57 12.62 3.33 11.57
CA ILE A 57 13.03 4.48 12.36
C ILE A 57 13.90 5.39 11.54
N PHE A 58 13.91 6.63 12.01
CA PHE A 58 14.84 7.65 11.62
C PHE A 58 15.69 8.04 12.83
N ARG A 59 17.01 8.06 12.66
CA ARG A 59 17.92 8.66 13.63
C ARG A 59 18.53 9.90 12.97
N PRO A 60 18.22 11.13 13.43
CA PRO A 60 18.91 12.32 12.98
C PRO A 60 20.36 12.23 13.45
N LEU A 61 21.26 11.80 12.57
CA LEU A 61 22.69 11.85 12.77
C LEU A 61 23.20 13.11 12.09
N SER A 62 23.93 13.95 12.81
CA SER A 62 24.44 15.21 12.26
C SER A 62 25.35 14.96 11.04
N ASN A 63 25.09 15.70 9.96
CA ASN A 63 25.91 15.83 8.75
C ASN A 63 25.93 14.66 7.73
N SER A 64 24.95 13.75 7.72
CA SER A 64 24.82 12.71 6.68
C SER A 64 23.44 12.69 6.04
N VAL A 65 23.34 12.23 4.79
CA VAL A 65 22.08 11.76 4.21
C VAL A 65 21.56 10.63 5.11
N LEU A 66 20.32 10.77 5.58
CA LEU A 66 19.82 10.02 6.73
C LEU A 66 19.14 8.74 6.24
N SER A 67 19.83 7.60 6.37
CA SER A 67 19.29 6.29 5.97
C SER A 67 18.08 5.91 6.83
N VAL A 68 17.04 5.39 6.20
CA VAL A 68 15.95 4.69 6.88
C VAL A 68 16.48 3.37 7.45
N GLN A 69 16.19 3.09 8.72
CA GLN A 69 16.66 1.89 9.42
C GLN A 69 15.49 1.13 10.02
N VAL A 70 15.65 -0.16 10.29
CA VAL A 70 14.76 -0.92 11.17
C VAL A 70 15.28 -0.76 12.59
N SER A 71 14.41 -0.47 13.55
CA SER A 71 14.81 -0.29 14.95
C SER A 71 15.61 -1.50 15.45
N PRO A 72 16.74 -1.33 16.15
CA PRO A 72 17.50 -2.46 16.70
C PRO A 72 16.82 -3.07 17.94
N ILE A 73 15.88 -2.36 18.56
CA ILE A 73 15.13 -2.80 19.74
C ILE A 73 13.66 -2.99 19.37
N GLY A 74 13.02 -4.01 19.94
CA GLY A 74 11.58 -4.22 19.80
C GLY A 74 10.79 -3.57 20.93
N ASN A 75 9.48 -3.45 20.73
CA ASN A 75 8.52 -3.20 21.81
C ASN A 75 7.32 -4.17 21.67
N THR A 76 6.07 -3.71 21.63
CA THR A 76 4.89 -4.56 21.37
C THR A 76 4.46 -4.47 19.91
N VAL A 77 3.54 -5.34 19.48
CA VAL A 77 3.02 -5.34 18.09
C VAL A 77 2.12 -4.11 17.85
N GLU A 78 1.38 -3.68 18.85
CA GLU A 78 0.46 -2.54 18.79
C GLU A 78 1.21 -1.20 18.89
N LYS A 79 2.36 -1.20 19.55
CA LYS A 79 3.23 -0.03 19.70
C LYS A 79 4.69 -0.42 19.44
N PRO A 80 5.04 -0.72 18.19
CA PRO A 80 6.39 -1.13 17.83
C PRO A 80 7.40 -0.01 18.10
N SER A 81 8.68 -0.38 18.23
CA SER A 81 9.74 0.61 18.23
C SER A 81 9.93 1.13 16.80
N ALA A 82 9.28 2.25 16.49
CA ALA A 82 9.17 2.78 15.13
C ALA A 82 8.88 4.28 15.15
N THR A 83 9.18 4.97 14.05
CA THR A 83 8.82 6.38 13.85
C THR A 83 7.49 6.46 13.10
N PRO A 84 6.47 7.20 13.59
CA PRO A 84 5.23 7.40 12.86
C PRO A 84 5.48 8.12 11.53
N VAL A 85 4.79 7.67 10.49
CA VAL A 85 4.79 8.30 9.16
C VAL A 85 3.36 8.53 8.69
N LYS A 86 3.18 9.53 7.85
CA LYS A 86 1.95 9.85 7.14
C LYS A 86 2.09 9.48 5.67
N LEU A 87 1.05 8.86 5.14
CA LEU A 87 0.97 8.52 3.73
C LEU A 87 0.21 9.61 2.99
N HIS A 88 0.77 10.09 1.88
CA HIS A 88 0.20 11.13 1.04
C HIS A 88 -0.03 10.58 -0.36
N PHE A 89 -1.27 10.20 -0.66
CA PHE A 89 -1.60 9.70 -1.99
C PHE A 89 -1.65 10.82 -3.02
N SER A 90 -1.14 10.55 -4.22
CA SER A 90 -1.16 11.47 -5.36
C SER A 90 -2.09 10.93 -6.44
N GLU A 91 -3.21 11.61 -6.69
CA GLU A 91 -4.14 11.26 -7.76
C GLU A 91 -3.48 11.23 -9.14
N LYS A 92 -2.55 12.16 -9.39
CA LYS A 92 -1.82 12.23 -10.66
C LYS A 92 -0.95 11.01 -10.92
N ASN A 93 -0.27 10.50 -9.88
CA ASN A 93 0.70 9.42 -10.02
C ASN A 93 0.12 8.06 -9.62
N GLN A 94 -1.07 8.02 -9.03
CA GLN A 94 -1.70 6.83 -8.43
C GLN A 94 -0.75 6.10 -7.45
N LYS A 95 0.04 6.89 -6.70
CA LYS A 95 1.12 6.42 -5.80
C LYS A 95 1.13 7.24 -4.52
N TYR A 96 1.80 6.70 -3.50
CA TYR A 96 1.95 7.35 -2.20
C TYR A 96 3.31 8.04 -2.08
N ARG A 97 3.36 9.16 -1.38
CA ARG A 97 4.58 9.69 -0.77
C ARG A 97 4.52 9.41 0.73
N ILE A 98 5.66 9.13 1.34
CA ILE A 98 5.75 8.79 2.76
C ILE A 98 6.47 9.93 3.46
N GLY A 99 5.75 10.65 4.30
CA GLY A 99 6.27 11.78 5.07
C GLY A 99 6.36 11.42 6.55
N MET A 100 7.43 11.82 7.22
CA MET A 100 7.56 11.79 8.67
C MET A 100 7.17 13.18 9.19
N PRO A 101 6.00 13.33 9.83
CA PRO A 101 5.58 14.60 10.39
C PRO A 101 6.57 15.08 11.44
N MET A 102 6.96 16.35 11.36
CA MET A 102 7.83 16.99 12.33
C MET A 102 7.18 18.27 12.86
N ASN A 103 7.34 18.48 14.16
CA ASN A 103 7.08 19.76 14.79
C ASN A 103 8.39 20.24 15.40
N ILE A 104 9.03 21.20 14.73
CA ILE A 104 10.26 21.83 15.22
C ILE A 104 9.91 23.26 15.58
N MET A 105 9.92 23.57 16.89
CA MET A 105 9.71 24.93 17.40
C MET A 105 8.42 25.61 16.90
N GLY A 106 7.32 24.84 16.77
CA GLY A 106 6.04 25.35 16.29
C GLY A 106 5.92 25.45 14.77
N ASN A 107 6.98 25.13 14.01
CA ASN A 107 6.90 24.99 12.57
C ASN A 107 6.56 23.54 12.21
N HIS A 108 5.46 23.37 11.48
CA HIS A 108 5.01 22.07 10.98
C HIS A 108 5.72 21.78 9.66
N GLY A 109 6.59 20.78 9.68
CA GLY A 109 7.32 20.31 8.50
C GLY A 109 7.20 18.79 8.34
N SER A 110 7.83 18.24 7.31
CA SER A 110 7.97 16.80 7.17
C SER A 110 9.30 16.47 6.52
N PHE A 111 9.89 15.37 6.98
CA PHE A 111 10.94 14.70 6.21
C PHE A 111 10.30 13.66 5.31
N TRP A 112 10.77 13.54 4.07
CA TRP A 112 10.16 12.71 3.06
C TRP A 112 11.06 11.53 2.72
N PHE A 113 10.45 10.35 2.59
CA PHE A 113 11.16 9.16 2.10
C PHE A 113 11.63 9.41 0.67
N TRP A 114 12.94 9.26 0.48
CA TRP A 114 13.63 9.46 -0.77
C TRP A 114 14.50 8.24 -1.08
N ALA A 115 14.34 7.67 -2.26
CA ALA A 115 15.16 6.59 -2.78
C ALA A 115 16.31 7.15 -3.62
N SER A 116 17.52 6.67 -3.37
CA SER A 116 18.70 7.00 -4.18
C SER A 116 19.61 5.79 -4.30
N GLY A 117 19.94 5.41 -5.53
CA GLY A 117 20.57 4.12 -5.79
C GLY A 117 19.73 3.00 -5.16
N ASN A 118 20.34 2.15 -4.33
CA ASN A 118 19.63 1.10 -3.59
C ASN A 118 19.24 1.51 -2.16
N GLY A 119 19.60 2.71 -1.72
CA GLY A 119 19.34 3.17 -0.36
C GLY A 119 18.02 3.91 -0.25
N VAL A 120 17.43 3.89 0.94
CA VAL A 120 16.27 4.70 1.29
C VAL A 120 16.67 5.68 2.39
N TYR A 121 16.31 6.93 2.19
CA TYR A 121 16.76 8.06 2.98
C TYR A 121 15.60 9.00 3.29
N PHE A 122 15.89 10.02 4.09
CA PHE A 122 14.99 11.15 4.33
C PHE A 122 15.55 12.44 3.73
N ASP A 123 14.67 13.23 3.13
CA ASP A 123 14.96 14.58 2.65
C ASP A 123 13.97 15.59 3.27
N TRP A 124 14.40 16.81 3.56
CA TRP A 124 13.53 17.86 4.07
C TRP A 124 12.68 18.52 2.97
N GLN A 125 13.06 18.35 1.71
CA GLN A 125 12.36 18.90 0.55
C GLN A 125 11.32 17.92 0.02
N GLU A 126 10.06 18.33 0.02
CA GLU A 126 8.95 17.54 -0.52
C GLU A 126 9.13 17.17 -2.00
N ASN A 127 9.81 18.02 -2.77
CA ASN A 127 10.03 17.77 -4.20
C ASN A 127 10.95 16.58 -4.49
N ASN A 128 11.75 16.15 -3.50
CA ASN A 128 12.61 14.97 -3.62
C ASN A 128 11.91 13.69 -3.16
N ALA A 129 10.68 13.78 -2.65
CA ALA A 129 9.94 12.63 -2.15
C ALA A 129 9.69 11.60 -3.25
N THR A 130 10.11 10.37 -3.01
CA THR A 130 9.86 9.26 -3.94
C THR A 130 8.38 8.88 -3.93
N TYR A 131 7.86 8.53 -5.10
CA TYR A 131 6.54 7.94 -5.25
C TYR A 131 6.63 6.42 -5.09
N TRP A 132 5.88 5.91 -4.11
CA TRP A 132 5.83 4.53 -3.70
C TRP A 132 4.53 3.88 -4.16
N THR A 133 4.64 2.72 -4.81
CA THR A 133 3.51 1.81 -4.98
C THR A 133 3.38 0.98 -3.71
N ILE A 134 2.22 0.99 -3.07
CA ILE A 134 1.95 0.18 -1.87
C ILE A 134 0.80 -0.76 -2.23
N THR A 135 1.12 -2.05 -2.37
CA THR A 135 0.19 -3.06 -2.89
C THR A 135 -0.22 -4.00 -1.75
N PRO A 136 -1.52 -4.20 -1.50
CA PRO A 136 -1.97 -5.18 -0.50
C PRO A 136 -1.61 -6.60 -0.95
N VAL A 137 -1.10 -7.39 -0.01
CA VAL A 137 -0.75 -8.81 -0.19
C VAL A 137 -1.19 -9.59 1.05
N GLU A 138 -1.10 -10.92 1.01
CA GLU A 138 -1.41 -11.72 2.20
C GLU A 138 -0.52 -11.29 3.39
N GLY A 139 -1.16 -10.99 4.53
CA GLY A 139 -0.47 -10.60 5.76
C GLY A 139 0.00 -9.14 5.84
N GLY A 140 -0.18 -8.32 4.78
CA GLY A 140 0.22 -6.91 4.81
C GLY A 140 0.30 -6.26 3.43
N TYR A 141 1.44 -5.62 3.14
CA TYR A 141 1.69 -4.84 1.94
C TYR A 141 3.09 -5.07 1.41
N THR A 142 3.27 -5.06 0.10
CA THR A 142 4.58 -4.78 -0.50
C THR A 142 4.69 -3.28 -0.76
N ILE A 143 5.89 -2.75 -0.63
CA ILE A 143 6.20 -1.33 -0.86
C ILE A 143 7.28 -1.27 -1.94
N GLN A 144 7.05 -0.50 -3.01
CA GLN A 144 7.96 -0.45 -4.17
C GLN A 144 8.25 0.97 -4.64
N ALA A 145 9.46 1.17 -5.15
CA ALA A 145 9.85 2.34 -5.92
C ALA A 145 10.74 1.90 -7.10
N GLU A 146 10.51 2.47 -8.29
CA GLU A 146 11.29 2.17 -9.50
C GLU A 146 11.44 0.65 -9.77
N ASP A 147 10.33 -0.08 -9.71
CA ASP A 147 10.26 -1.53 -9.93
C ASP A 147 11.10 -2.39 -8.95
N ARG A 148 11.50 -1.80 -7.82
CA ARG A 148 12.25 -2.47 -6.76
C ARG A 148 11.46 -2.45 -5.46
N TYR A 149 11.52 -3.55 -4.74
CA TYR A 149 10.86 -3.72 -3.45
C TYR A 149 11.68 -3.09 -2.33
N LEU A 150 10.99 -2.46 -1.39
CA LEU A 150 11.51 -2.11 -0.09
C LEU A 150 11.73 -3.40 0.70
N TYR A 151 12.98 -3.64 1.07
CA TYR A 151 13.37 -4.71 1.97
C TYR A 151 14.31 -4.14 3.03
N TYR A 152 14.75 -4.98 3.95
CA TYR A 152 15.76 -4.61 4.94
C TYR A 152 16.88 -5.63 4.98
N LYS A 153 18.08 -5.19 5.36
CA LYS A 153 19.24 -6.07 5.52
C LYS A 153 20.16 -5.56 6.62
N ASP A 154 20.93 -6.49 7.18
CA ASP A 154 21.98 -6.15 8.11
C ASP A 154 23.24 -5.68 7.35
N VAL A 155 23.85 -4.61 7.85
CA VAL A 155 25.09 -4.03 7.35
C VAL A 155 26.00 -3.66 8.51
N ILE A 156 27.30 -3.62 8.26
CA ILE A 156 28.28 -3.12 9.23
C ILE A 156 28.66 -1.71 8.79
N SER A 157 28.20 -0.70 9.55
CA SER A 157 28.63 0.68 9.38
C SER A 157 29.99 0.89 10.04
N PRO A 158 30.99 1.44 9.34
CA PRO A 158 32.26 1.80 9.96
C PRO A 158 32.12 2.79 11.13
N MET A 159 31.09 3.64 11.11
CA MET A 159 30.85 4.67 12.13
C MET A 159 29.92 4.23 13.25
N HIS A 160 28.99 3.31 12.97
CA HIS A 160 27.88 3.00 13.88
C HIS A 160 27.75 1.52 14.23
N GLY A 161 28.66 0.67 13.73
CA GLY A 161 28.62 -0.76 13.94
C GLY A 161 27.47 -1.44 13.18
N PRO A 162 26.97 -2.58 13.68
CA PRO A 162 25.88 -3.31 13.04
C PRO A 162 24.59 -2.48 12.99
N LEU A 163 24.00 -2.38 11.81
CA LEU A 163 22.73 -1.71 11.55
C LEU A 163 21.83 -2.61 10.70
N THR A 164 20.52 -2.53 10.91
CA THR A 164 19.53 -3.07 9.97
C THR A 164 18.96 -1.92 9.16
N VAL A 165 19.26 -1.85 7.86
CA VAL A 165 18.94 -0.71 6.98
C VAL A 165 17.86 -1.07 5.97
N ALA A 166 17.00 -0.11 5.64
CA ALA A 166 16.03 -0.26 4.57
C ALA A 166 16.69 0.00 3.20
N HIS A 167 16.37 -0.84 2.22
CA HIS A 167 16.97 -0.84 0.89
C HIS A 167 15.92 -1.15 -0.19
N LEU A 168 16.28 -0.83 -1.44
CA LEU A 168 15.54 -1.22 -2.63
C LEU A 168 16.24 -2.37 -3.36
N GLY A 169 15.48 -3.41 -3.70
CA GLY A 169 16.00 -4.63 -4.30
C GLY A 169 14.94 -5.49 -4.98
N LYS A 170 15.28 -6.75 -5.23
CA LYS A 170 14.35 -7.74 -5.82
C LYS A 170 13.65 -8.56 -4.76
N GLU A 171 14.14 -8.49 -3.52
CA GLU A 171 13.66 -9.21 -2.37
C GLU A 171 12.29 -8.67 -1.94
N GLU A 172 11.28 -9.52 -2.00
CA GLU A 172 9.94 -9.18 -1.53
C GLU A 172 9.86 -9.37 -0.01
N VAL A 173 9.56 -8.27 0.69
CA VAL A 173 9.27 -8.27 2.11
C VAL A 173 7.85 -7.76 2.31
N VAL A 174 7.08 -8.46 3.15
CA VAL A 174 5.74 -8.02 3.56
C VAL A 174 5.88 -7.04 4.71
N TRP A 175 5.28 -5.87 4.58
CA TRP A 175 5.22 -4.82 5.57
C TRP A 175 3.80 -4.69 6.12
N LYS A 176 3.67 -4.41 7.40
CA LYS A 176 2.40 -4.05 8.03
C LYS A 176 2.38 -2.56 8.33
N LEU A 177 1.19 -1.97 8.16
CA LEU A 177 0.90 -0.61 8.56
C LEU A 177 0.13 -0.67 9.87
N VAL A 178 0.81 -0.39 10.98
CA VAL A 178 0.21 -0.36 12.32
C VAL A 178 -0.21 1.07 12.61
N SER A 179 -1.48 1.32 12.96
CA SER A 179 -1.96 2.67 13.28
C SER A 179 -1.09 3.31 14.37
N ALA A 180 -0.61 4.52 14.10
CA ALA A 180 0.17 5.31 15.04
C ALA A 180 -0.67 6.50 15.57
N PRO A 181 -0.29 7.05 16.73
CA PRO A 181 -0.93 8.26 17.28
C PRO A 181 -0.89 9.47 16.34
#